data_AF-A0A7X6DC83-F1
#
_entry.id   AF-A0A7X6DC83-F1
#
_cell.length_a   1.000
_cell.length_b   1.000
_cell.length_c   1.000
_cell.angle_alpha   90.00
_cell.angle_beta   90.00
_cell.angle_gamma   90.00
#
_symmetry.space_group_name_H-M   'P 1'
#
loop_
_entity.id
_entity.type
_entity.pdbx_description
1 polymer ?
#
loop_
_entity_poly.entity_id
_entity_poly.type
_entity_poly.pdbx_seq_one_letter_code
_entity_poly.pdbx_strand_id
1 'polypeptide(L)'
;MPRIISVPAQTLRLEIRALQEVPASPREPGYVRVDVGRVDDAGAFIIPQQFETYEIRGKMFEALVGPAAEWAPDKPDGTYRNDDLWYFMDRIKAAAEEAAEVQRKLDQV
;
A
#
# COMPACT_ATOMS: atom_id res chain seq x y z
N MET A 1 13.09 -21.26 24.73
CA MET A 1 12.22 -20.32 25.45
C MET A 1 12.09 -19.05 24.61
N PRO A 2 10.88 -18.62 24.21
CA PRO A 2 10.70 -17.37 23.46
C PRO A 2 10.89 -16.17 24.39
N ARG A 3 11.53 -15.11 23.89
CA ARG A 3 11.68 -13.83 24.60
C ARG A 3 10.70 -12.82 24.02
N ILE A 4 9.97 -12.12 24.87
CA ILE A 4 9.14 -10.98 24.48
C ILE A 4 9.99 -9.71 24.59
N ILE A 5 9.99 -8.93 23.53
CA ILE A 5 10.65 -7.62 23.46
C ILE A 5 9.63 -6.63 22.91
N SER A 6 9.37 -5.56 23.66
CA SER A 6 8.54 -4.45 23.21
C SER A 6 9.45 -3.40 22.57
N VAL A 7 9.31 -3.21 21.26
CA VAL A 7 10.04 -2.19 20.52
C VAL A 7 9.18 -0.92 20.51
N PRO A 8 9.69 0.25 20.93
CA PRO A 8 8.93 1.50 20.91
C PRO A 8 8.56 1.93 19.49
N ALA A 9 7.71 2.96 19.40
CA ALA A 9 7.35 3.58 18.12
C ALA A 9 8.61 3.93 17.32
N GLN A 10 8.74 3.34 16.14
CA GLN A 10 9.87 3.51 15.23
C GLN A 10 9.43 4.35 14.04
N THR A 11 10.22 5.36 13.68
CA THR A 11 10.04 6.08 12.40
C THR A 11 10.73 5.28 11.31
N LEU A 12 9.98 4.92 10.27
CA LEU A 12 10.50 4.22 9.11
C LEU A 12 10.47 5.15 7.90
N ARG A 13 11.50 5.05 7.05
CA ARG A 13 11.49 5.65 5.71
C ARG A 13 11.17 4.56 4.70
N LEU A 14 10.16 4.81 3.88
CA LEU A 14 9.67 3.87 2.89
C LEU A 14 9.81 4.50 1.50
N GLU A 15 10.11 3.68 0.51
CA GLU A 15 10.21 4.10 -0.88
C GLU A 15 9.59 3.05 -1.79
N ILE A 16 9.00 3.50 -2.91
CA ILE A 16 8.48 2.62 -3.95
C ILE A 16 9.66 2.09 -4.74
N ARG A 17 9.88 0.77 -4.68
CA ARG A 17 10.93 0.09 -5.43
C ARG A 17 10.49 -0.18 -6.87
N ALA A 18 9.29 -0.70 -7.02
CA ALA A 18 8.78 -1.14 -8.30
C ALA A 18 7.28 -0.87 -8.37
N LEU A 19 6.85 -0.54 -9.58
CA LEU A 19 5.46 -0.40 -9.93
C LEU A 19 5.20 -1.20 -11.20
N GLN A 20 4.15 -2.01 -11.16
CA GLN A 20 3.66 -2.76 -12.30
C GLN A 20 2.19 -2.41 -12.52
N GLU A 21 1.90 -1.82 -13.65
CA GLU A 21 0.53 -1.60 -14.09
C GLU A 21 0.08 -2.76 -14.98
N VAL A 22 -1.07 -3.34 -14.64
CA VAL A 22 -1.73 -4.38 -15.42
C VAL A 22 -3.03 -3.78 -15.96
N PRO A 23 -3.11 -3.54 -17.27
CA PRO A 23 -4.29 -2.92 -17.85
C PRO A 23 -5.50 -3.86 -17.75
N ALA A 24 -6.69 -3.26 -17.74
CA ALA A 24 -7.93 -4.02 -17.75
C ALA A 24 -8.03 -4.89 -19.02
N SER A 25 -8.57 -6.09 -18.87
CA SER A 25 -8.88 -7.00 -19.97
C SER A 25 -10.38 -7.30 -19.99
N PRO A 26 -10.93 -7.88 -21.08
CA PRO A 26 -12.34 -8.27 -21.12
C PRO A 26 -12.76 -9.26 -20.03
N ARG A 27 -11.81 -9.88 -19.32
CA ARG A 27 -12.07 -10.90 -18.29
C ARG A 27 -11.71 -10.44 -16.88
N GLU A 28 -10.90 -9.40 -16.73
CA GLU A 28 -10.36 -8.98 -15.44
C GLU A 28 -10.21 -7.45 -15.38
N PRO A 29 -10.60 -6.81 -14.25
CA PRO A 29 -10.35 -5.39 -14.06
C PRO A 29 -8.85 -5.13 -13.96
N GLY A 30 -8.43 -3.94 -14.41
CA GLY A 30 -7.05 -3.50 -14.29
C GLY A 30 -6.63 -3.34 -12.84
N TYR A 31 -5.32 -3.37 -12.61
CA TYR A 31 -4.75 -3.11 -11.30
C TYR A 31 -3.32 -2.57 -11.37
N VAL A 32 -2.92 -1.91 -10.29
CA VAL A 32 -1.52 -1.53 -10.06
C VAL A 32 -0.98 -2.36 -8.91
N ARG A 33 0.17 -2.98 -9.13
CA ARG A 33 0.96 -3.63 -8.08
C ARG A 33 2.15 -2.73 -7.74
N VAL A 34 2.35 -2.48 -6.45
CA VAL A 34 3.42 -1.63 -5.93
C VAL A 34 4.23 -2.40 -4.90
N ASP A 35 5.55 -2.45 -5.09
CA ASP A 35 6.47 -3.01 -4.12
C ASP A 35 7.16 -1.88 -3.35
N VAL A 36 7.03 -1.92 -2.03
CA VAL A 36 7.57 -0.92 -1.10
C VAL A 36 8.65 -1.55 -0.23
N GLY A 37 9.75 -0.81 -0.06
CA GLY A 37 10.86 -1.21 0.79
C GLY A 37 11.27 -0.11 1.75
N ARG A 38 12.01 -0.50 2.78
CA ARG A 38 12.65 0.42 3.72
C ARG A 38 13.94 0.96 3.15
N VAL A 39 14.16 2.24 3.34
CA VAL A 39 15.39 2.95 2.96
C VAL A 39 16.10 3.53 4.17
N ASP A 40 17.41 3.69 4.06
CA ASP A 40 18.23 4.38 5.06
C ASP A 40 18.13 5.91 4.92
N ASP A 41 18.91 6.64 5.73
CA ASP A 41 18.92 8.10 5.70
C ASP A 41 19.45 8.70 4.39
N ALA A 42 20.20 7.91 3.62
CA ALA A 42 20.71 8.28 2.29
C ALA A 42 19.74 7.90 1.16
N GLY A 43 18.60 7.27 1.48
CA GLY A 43 17.62 6.80 0.50
C GLY A 43 17.99 5.47 -0.16
N ALA A 44 19.00 4.75 0.34
CA ALA A 44 19.37 3.44 -0.17
C ALA A 44 18.51 2.35 0.48
N PHE A 45 18.07 1.36 -0.31
CA PHE A 45 17.31 0.23 0.23
C PHE A 45 18.14 -0.59 1.21
N ILE A 46 17.61 -0.79 2.41
CA ILE A 46 18.24 -1.62 3.45
C ILE A 46 18.11 -3.09 3.06
N ILE A 47 19.21 -3.80 2.83
CA ILE A 47 19.20 -5.21 2.41
C ILE A 47 19.93 -6.12 3.41
N PRO A 48 19.53 -7.40 3.53
CA PRO A 48 18.38 -8.05 2.89
C PRO A 48 17.06 -7.65 3.58
N GLN A 49 16.00 -7.44 2.79
CA GLN A 49 14.65 -7.15 3.31
C GLN A 49 13.59 -7.90 2.51
N GLN A 50 12.46 -8.15 3.16
CA GLN A 50 11.23 -8.55 2.47
C GLN A 50 10.48 -7.27 2.09
N PHE A 51 10.13 -7.15 0.81
CA PHE A 51 9.33 -6.03 0.31
C PHE A 51 7.86 -6.27 0.64
N GLU A 52 7.17 -5.18 0.95
CA GLU A 52 5.73 -5.18 1.11
C GLU A 52 5.09 -4.93 -0.26
N THR A 53 4.26 -5.87 -0.71
CA THR A 53 3.57 -5.77 -1.99
C THR A 53 2.12 -5.35 -1.75
N TYR A 54 1.71 -4.28 -2.40
CA TYR A 54 0.36 -3.76 -2.38
C TYR A 54 -0.29 -3.90 -3.76
N GLU A 55 -1.58 -4.21 -3.78
CA GLU A 55 -2.35 -4.32 -5.02
C GLU A 55 -3.57 -3.41 -4.98
N ILE A 56 -3.56 -2.37 -5.80
CA ILE A 56 -4.66 -1.43 -5.95
C ILE A 56 -5.56 -1.94 -7.07
N ARG A 57 -6.72 -2.51 -6.69
CA ARG A 57 -7.65 -3.22 -7.60
C ARG A 57 -9.07 -2.67 -7.53
N GLY A 58 -9.88 -3.00 -8.54
CA GLY A 58 -11.33 -2.75 -8.56
C GLY A 58 -11.65 -1.26 -8.39
N LYS A 59 -12.56 -0.92 -7.46
CA LYS A 59 -12.96 0.48 -7.21
C LYS A 59 -11.80 1.40 -6.81
N MET A 60 -10.78 0.87 -6.14
CA MET A 60 -9.59 1.66 -5.81
C MET A 60 -8.76 1.97 -7.06
N PHE A 61 -8.65 1.02 -7.98
CA PHE A 61 -8.00 1.25 -9.27
C PHE A 61 -8.76 2.25 -10.12
N GLU A 62 -10.09 2.11 -10.23
CA GLU A 62 -10.96 3.07 -10.93
C GLU A 62 -10.83 4.48 -10.34
N ALA A 63 -10.78 4.60 -9.02
CA ALA A 63 -10.56 5.86 -8.33
C ALA A 63 -9.15 6.44 -8.56
N LEU A 64 -8.13 5.58 -8.59
CA LEU A 64 -6.74 5.94 -8.85
C LEU A 64 -6.58 6.54 -10.25
N VAL A 65 -7.09 5.86 -11.28
CA VAL A 65 -6.97 6.30 -12.69
C VAL A 65 -8.08 7.25 -13.14
N GLY A 66 -9.12 7.44 -12.33
CA GLY A 66 -10.24 8.32 -12.66
C GLY A 66 -9.93 9.82 -12.55
N PRO A 67 -10.96 10.68 -12.57
CA PRO A 67 -10.78 12.12 -12.50
C PRO A 67 -10.26 12.57 -11.13
N ALA A 68 -9.96 13.86 -11.02
CA ALA A 68 -9.58 14.50 -9.76
C ALA A 68 -10.53 14.13 -8.61
N ALA A 69 -9.96 13.91 -7.44
CA ALA A 69 -10.69 13.43 -6.28
C ALA A 69 -10.38 14.27 -5.04
N GLU A 70 -11.15 14.09 -3.96
CA GLU A 70 -11.00 14.90 -2.75
C GLU A 70 -9.60 14.81 -2.13
N TRP A 71 -8.97 13.62 -2.15
CA TRP A 71 -7.60 13.42 -1.64
C TRP A 71 -6.51 13.95 -2.58
N ALA A 72 -6.85 14.20 -3.85
CA ALA A 72 -5.95 14.66 -4.89
C ALA A 72 -6.69 15.60 -5.87
N PRO A 73 -7.01 16.84 -5.46
CA PRO A 73 -7.87 17.74 -6.24
C PRO A 73 -7.26 18.20 -7.57
N ASP A 74 -5.94 18.11 -7.68
CA ASP A 74 -5.13 18.55 -8.80
C ASP A 74 -4.59 17.39 -9.65
N LYS A 75 -4.99 16.14 -9.39
CA LYS A 75 -4.50 15.02 -10.21
C LYS A 75 -5.07 15.07 -11.64
N PRO A 76 -4.26 14.75 -12.66
CA PRO A 76 -4.76 14.71 -14.02
C PRO A 76 -5.64 13.47 -14.23
N ASP A 77 -6.64 13.58 -15.10
CA ASP A 77 -7.51 12.46 -15.45
C ASP A 77 -6.74 11.37 -16.21
N GLY A 78 -7.06 10.10 -15.95
CA GLY A 78 -6.41 8.95 -16.60
C GLY A 78 -5.00 8.64 -16.11
N THR A 79 -4.48 9.32 -15.09
CA THR A 79 -3.13 9.09 -14.55
C THR A 79 -3.07 9.34 -13.04
N TYR A 80 -1.94 9.00 -12.43
CA TYR A 80 -1.73 9.09 -10.98
C TYR A 80 -0.27 9.46 -10.65
N ARG A 81 -0.06 9.99 -9.45
CA ARG A 81 1.24 10.31 -8.88
C ARG A 81 1.61 9.31 -7.80
N ASN A 82 2.86 9.37 -7.32
CA ASN A 82 3.31 8.54 -6.21
C ASN A 82 2.47 8.79 -4.94
N ASP A 83 2.06 10.02 -4.68
CA ASP A 83 1.22 10.38 -3.52
C ASP A 83 -0.15 9.69 -3.58
N ASP A 84 -0.72 9.53 -4.78
CA ASP A 84 -1.97 8.81 -4.96
C ASP A 84 -1.81 7.32 -4.61
N LEU A 85 -0.65 6.72 -4.94
CA LEU A 85 -0.34 5.33 -4.59
C LEU A 85 -0.21 5.18 -3.07
N TRP A 86 0.53 6.07 -2.41
CA TRP A 86 0.68 6.07 -0.95
C TRP A 86 -0.68 6.13 -0.25
N TYR A 87 -1.58 7.00 -0.72
CA TYR A 87 -2.94 7.10 -0.20
C TYR A 87 -3.71 5.76 -0.23
N PHE A 88 -3.67 5.03 -1.34
CA PHE A 88 -4.37 3.74 -1.43
C PHE A 88 -3.65 2.62 -0.65
N MET A 89 -2.32 2.63 -0.59
CA MET A 89 -1.57 1.66 0.22
C MET A 89 -1.90 1.81 1.71
N ASP A 90 -1.99 3.05 2.21
CA ASP A 90 -2.40 3.33 3.59
C ASP A 90 -3.80 2.82 3.88
N ARG A 91 -4.74 2.97 2.93
CA ARG A 91 -6.11 2.43 3.07
C ARG A 91 -6.15 0.91 3.08
N ILE A 92 -5.35 0.25 2.23
CA ILE A 92 -5.24 -1.21 2.21
C ILE A 92 -4.71 -1.70 3.56
N LYS A 93 -3.69 -1.03 4.10
CA LYS A 93 -3.11 -1.37 5.39
C LYS A 93 -4.10 -1.17 6.53
N ALA A 94 -4.80 -0.03 6.58
CA ALA A 94 -5.82 0.23 7.59
C ALA A 94 -6.93 -0.83 7.56
N ALA A 95 -7.43 -1.18 6.37
CA ALA A 95 -8.45 -2.22 6.22
C ALA A 95 -7.95 -3.61 6.68
N ALA A 96 -6.69 -3.94 6.44
CA ALA A 96 -6.09 -5.19 6.90
C ALA A 96 -5.95 -5.23 8.43
N GLU A 97 -5.58 -4.10 9.05
CA GLU A 97 -5.49 -3.97 10.51
C GLU A 97 -6.87 -4.12 11.17
N GLU A 98 -7.89 -3.47 10.61
CA GLU A 98 -9.28 -3.59 11.05
C GLU A 98 -9.78 -5.05 10.94
N ALA A 99 -9.54 -5.71 9.80
CA ALA A 99 -9.93 -7.11 9.61
C ALA A 99 -9.22 -8.05 10.60
N ALA A 100 -7.93 -7.81 10.87
CA ALA A 100 -7.15 -8.58 11.84
C ALA A 100 -7.62 -8.35 13.29
N GLU A 101 -8.13 -7.16 13.62
CA GLU A 101 -8.74 -6.90 14.92
C GLU A 101 -10.09 -7.63 15.08
N VAL A 102 -10.93 -7.59 14.05
CA VAL A 102 -12.22 -8.30 14.04
C VAL A 102 -12.01 -9.80 14.22
N GLN A 103 -11.07 -10.40 13.49
CA GLN A 103 -10.74 -11.83 13.64
C GLN A 103 -10.25 -12.16 15.05
N ARG A 104 -9.38 -11.33 15.62
CA ARG A 104 -8.89 -11.50 17.00
C ARG A 104 -10.01 -11.47 18.04
N LYS A 105 -11.04 -10.65 17.84
CA LYS A 105 -12.21 -10.62 18.73
C LYS A 105 -13.09 -11.87 18.58
N LEU A 106 -13.22 -12.40 17.36
CA LEU A 106 -13.99 -13.61 17.09
C LEU A 106 -13.35 -14.85 17.72
N ASP A 107 -12.03 -14.97 17.64
CA ASP A 107 -11.27 -16.12 18.20
C ASP A 107 -11.22 -16.13 19.75
N GLN A 108 -11.69 -15.06 20.41
CA GLN A 108 -11.76 -14.94 21.88
C GLN A 108 -13.13 -15.32 22.48
N VAL A 109 -14.09 -15.74 21.64
CA VAL A 109 -15.45 -16.16 22.03
C VAL A 109 -15.61 -17.66 21.84
#